data_AF-A0A916TJP1-F1
#
_entry.id   AF-A0A916TJP1-F1
#
_cell.length_a   1.000
_cell.length_b   1.000
_cell.length_c   1.000
_cell.angle_alpha   90.00
_cell.angle_beta   90.00
_cell.angle_gamma   90.00
#
_symmetry.space_group_name_H-M   'P 1'
#
loop_
_entity.id
_entity.type
_entity.pdbx_description
1 polymer ?
#
loop_
_entity_poly.entity_id
_entity_poly.type
_entity_poly.pdbx_seq_one_letter_code
_entity_poly.pdbx_strand_id
1 'polypeptide(L)'
;MCTRVLWPDADDAVLVGRNMDYHRDTGSNLWVFPRGIARNDGVDGTLTWTSKYGSLTASGLDLFSVDGMNEVGLAGHDLWLAESDYGTYDKSLPALAISFWLQYFLDNFATVADTVAWVRETNVQVVPLTDPSTGEVAVLHIALEDASGDSAIIEYVNGEPVIHHSRDYRVMTNSPTYDQQLELLRQWEGLGGLVHG
;
A
#
# COMPACT_ATOMS: atom_id res chain seq x y z
N MET A 1 -3.23 -15.16 -5.89
CA MET A 1 -3.86 -13.93 -5.39
C MET A 1 -3.09 -13.49 -4.17
N CYS A 2 -2.64 -12.24 -4.10
CA CYS A 2 -1.94 -11.75 -2.92
C CYS A 2 -2.92 -11.62 -1.74
N THR A 3 -2.41 -11.71 -0.53
CA THR A 3 -3.17 -11.55 0.71
C THR A 3 -2.24 -11.00 1.78
N ARG A 4 -2.70 -9.98 2.50
CA ARG A 4 -2.03 -9.40 3.67
C ARG A 4 -2.86 -9.75 4.91
N VAL A 5 -2.20 -10.20 5.98
CA VAL A 5 -2.79 -10.49 7.28
C VAL A 5 -1.99 -9.79 8.36
N LEU A 6 -2.69 -9.02 9.20
CA LEU A 6 -2.16 -8.29 10.34
C LEU A 6 -2.61 -8.95 11.66
N TRP A 7 -1.65 -9.22 12.52
CA TRP A 7 -1.85 -9.58 13.91
C TRP A 7 -1.35 -8.42 14.78
N PRO A 8 -2.25 -7.54 15.25
CA PRO A 8 -1.86 -6.28 15.89
C PRO A 8 -1.36 -6.43 17.33
N ASP A 9 -1.66 -7.56 17.99
CA ASP A 9 -1.39 -7.78 19.42
C ASP A 9 -0.72 -9.16 19.65
N ALA A 10 0.44 -9.38 19.06
CA ALA A 10 1.21 -10.62 19.16
C ALA A 10 2.32 -10.50 20.21
N ASP A 11 1.97 -10.67 21.49
CA ASP A 11 2.91 -10.59 22.63
C ASP A 11 3.72 -9.27 22.64
N ASP A 12 3.01 -8.14 22.73
CA ASP A 12 3.53 -6.77 22.63
C ASP A 12 4.17 -6.40 21.27
N ALA A 13 4.01 -7.24 20.23
CA ALA A 13 4.43 -6.93 18.86
C ALA A 13 3.25 -6.83 17.88
N VAL A 14 3.45 -6.04 16.83
CA VAL A 14 2.60 -6.02 15.63
C VAL A 14 3.27 -6.89 14.58
N LEU A 15 2.61 -7.96 14.14
CA LEU A 15 3.13 -8.87 13.11
C LEU A 15 2.27 -8.77 11.86
N VAL A 16 2.92 -8.67 10.71
CA VAL A 16 2.27 -8.68 9.41
C VAL A 16 2.87 -9.77 8.52
N GLY A 17 2.00 -10.44 7.77
CA GLY A 17 2.39 -11.40 6.76
C GLY A 17 1.70 -11.08 5.45
N ARG A 18 2.44 -11.18 4.34
CA ARG A 18 1.91 -10.99 2.99
C ARG A 18 2.46 -12.05 2.05
N ASN A 19 1.63 -12.66 1.21
CA ASN A 19 2.09 -13.49 0.10
C ASN A 19 2.07 -12.72 -1.22
N MET A 20 3.12 -12.92 -2.03
CA MET A 20 3.20 -12.43 -3.40
C MET A 20 2.80 -13.55 -4.37
N ASP A 21 1.63 -13.42 -4.97
CA ASP A 21 1.19 -14.34 -6.00
C ASP A 21 1.14 -13.62 -7.34
N TYR A 22 2.13 -13.88 -8.19
CA TYR A 22 2.19 -13.38 -9.55
C TYR A 22 2.37 -14.54 -10.52
N HIS A 23 1.83 -14.40 -11.73
CA HIS A 23 1.84 -15.47 -12.73
C HIS A 23 3.22 -15.71 -13.38
N ARG A 24 4.23 -14.94 -12.98
CA ARG A 24 5.63 -15.01 -13.43
C ARG A 24 6.56 -14.69 -12.28
N ASP A 25 7.84 -15.05 -12.45
CA ASP A 25 8.91 -14.59 -11.57
C ASP A 25 8.97 -13.06 -11.58
N THR A 26 8.99 -12.48 -10.39
CA THR A 26 9.03 -11.04 -10.16
C THR A 26 10.45 -10.52 -10.04
N GLY A 27 11.48 -11.39 -9.99
CA GLY A 27 12.87 -10.97 -9.82
C GLY A 27 13.10 -10.16 -8.55
N SER A 28 12.40 -10.49 -7.45
CA SER A 28 12.37 -9.67 -6.25
C SER A 28 13.73 -9.57 -5.58
N ASN A 29 14.09 -8.36 -5.15
CA ASN A 29 15.27 -8.09 -4.35
C ASN A 29 14.91 -7.31 -3.08
N LEU A 30 15.80 -7.36 -2.08
CA LEU A 30 15.69 -6.53 -0.89
C LEU A 30 16.56 -5.29 -1.04
N TRP A 31 15.99 -4.13 -0.75
CA TRP A 31 16.65 -2.84 -0.84
C TRP A 31 16.60 -2.09 0.48
N VAL A 32 17.75 -1.59 0.92
CA VAL A 32 17.84 -0.66 2.05
C VAL A 32 18.01 0.74 1.52
N PHE A 33 17.08 1.63 1.87
CA PHE A 33 17.14 3.05 1.53
C PHE A 33 17.44 3.86 2.79
N PRO A 34 18.60 4.52 2.90
CA PRO A 34 18.88 5.43 4.02
C PRO A 34 17.99 6.69 3.99
N ARG A 35 17.96 7.39 5.13
CA ARG A 35 17.44 8.77 5.22
C ARG A 35 18.22 9.71 4.31
N GLY A 36 17.63 10.82 3.91
CA GLY A 36 18.30 11.91 3.19
C GLY A 36 18.39 11.72 1.67
N ILE A 37 17.70 10.74 1.09
CA ILE A 37 17.67 10.55 -0.37
C ILE A 37 16.71 11.56 -0.96
N ALA A 38 17.21 12.41 -1.87
CA ALA A 38 16.37 13.29 -2.67
C ALA A 38 15.66 12.47 -3.76
N ARG A 39 14.34 12.62 -3.86
CA ARG A 39 13.47 11.93 -4.83
C ARG A 39 12.46 12.91 -5.44
N ASN A 40 11.83 12.47 -6.51
CA ASN A 40 10.67 13.12 -7.11
C ASN A 40 9.56 12.10 -7.38
N ASP A 41 8.37 12.59 -7.72
CA ASP A 41 7.16 11.80 -7.93
C ASP A 41 7.25 10.66 -8.96
N GLY A 42 8.25 10.66 -9.84
CA GLY A 42 8.34 9.72 -10.95
C GLY A 42 7.29 9.95 -12.04
N VAL A 43 6.57 11.08 -12.03
CA VAL A 43 5.57 11.49 -13.00
C VAL A 43 6.14 12.59 -13.90
N ASP A 44 6.25 13.81 -13.36
CA ASP A 44 6.80 14.98 -14.08
C ASP A 44 7.78 15.81 -13.23
N GLY A 45 8.05 15.37 -12.00
CA GLY A 45 9.01 15.97 -11.09
C GLY A 45 8.49 17.17 -10.32
N THR A 46 7.17 17.40 -10.30
CA THR A 46 6.53 18.51 -9.58
C THR A 46 6.60 18.32 -8.07
N LEU A 47 6.28 17.12 -7.58
CA LEU A 47 6.43 16.77 -6.17
C LEU A 47 7.84 16.20 -5.94
N THR A 48 8.58 16.84 -5.04
CA THR A 48 9.92 16.42 -4.63
C THR A 48 9.99 16.30 -3.12
N TRP A 49 10.83 15.39 -2.64
CA TRP A 49 11.06 15.22 -1.20
C TRP A 49 12.48 14.73 -0.92
N THR A 50 12.82 14.73 0.36
CA THR A 50 14.01 14.08 0.89
C THR A 50 13.54 13.07 1.94
N SER A 51 13.95 11.81 1.83
CA SER A 51 13.49 10.75 2.74
C SER A 51 13.78 11.13 4.20
N LYS A 52 12.74 11.17 5.03
CA LYS A 52 12.83 11.46 6.47
C LYS A 52 13.22 10.20 7.24
N TYR A 53 12.71 9.06 6.80
CA TYR A 53 12.94 7.75 7.38
C TYR A 53 13.74 6.87 6.42
N GLY A 54 14.59 6.01 6.99
CA GLY A 54 15.18 4.89 6.27
C GLY A 54 14.19 3.73 6.19
N SER A 55 14.28 2.91 5.14
CA SER A 55 13.37 1.78 4.93
C SER A 55 14.09 0.54 4.38
N LEU A 56 13.50 -0.62 4.64
CA LEU A 56 13.81 -1.89 3.98
C LEU A 56 12.60 -2.26 3.13
N THR A 57 12.80 -2.54 1.85
CA THR A 57 11.72 -2.92 0.93
C THR A 57 12.05 -4.17 0.12
N ALA A 58 11.00 -4.85 -0.35
CA ALA A 58 11.08 -5.84 -1.40
C ALA A 58 10.64 -5.20 -2.73
N SER A 59 11.44 -5.37 -3.78
CA SER A 59 11.12 -4.87 -5.12
C SER A 59 10.26 -5.84 -5.92
N GLY A 60 9.39 -5.30 -6.76
CA GLY A 60 8.75 -6.02 -7.86
C GLY A 60 9.41 -5.63 -9.18
N LEU A 61 9.91 -6.62 -9.93
CA LEU A 61 10.59 -6.45 -11.22
C LEU A 61 11.80 -5.51 -11.18
N ASP A 62 12.35 -5.23 -9.98
CA ASP A 62 13.29 -4.12 -9.71
C ASP A 62 12.82 -2.74 -10.19
N LEU A 63 11.52 -2.57 -10.42
CA LEU A 63 10.91 -1.33 -10.91
C LEU A 63 10.27 -0.51 -9.79
N PHE A 64 9.78 -1.17 -8.74
CA PHE A 64 9.08 -0.49 -7.64
C PHE A 64 9.13 -1.28 -6.33
N SER A 65 9.01 -0.57 -5.21
CA SER A 65 8.83 -1.18 -3.89
C SER A 65 7.41 -1.72 -3.80
N VAL A 66 7.25 -3.03 -3.56
CA VAL A 66 5.93 -3.71 -3.45
C VAL A 66 5.58 -3.97 -1.99
N ASP A 67 6.57 -4.24 -1.16
CA ASP A 67 6.41 -4.43 0.28
C ASP A 67 7.54 -3.71 0.99
N GLY A 68 7.32 -3.26 2.23
CA GLY A 68 8.40 -2.73 3.03
C GLY A 68 7.98 -2.16 4.36
N MET A 69 8.99 -1.77 5.14
CA MET A 69 8.82 -1.13 6.44
C MET A 69 9.90 -0.06 6.64
N ASN A 70 9.52 1.06 7.23
CA ASN A 70 10.47 2.09 7.64
C ASN A 70 10.95 1.88 9.08
N GLU A 71 12.01 2.59 9.45
CA GLU A 71 12.68 2.41 10.75
C GLU A 71 11.85 2.82 11.98
N VAL A 72 10.68 3.44 11.79
CA VAL A 72 9.74 3.81 12.86
C VAL A 72 8.52 2.89 12.91
N GLY A 73 8.50 1.85 12.09
CA GLY A 73 7.51 0.77 12.15
C GLY A 73 6.26 1.02 11.32
N LEU A 74 6.23 2.01 10.43
CA LEU A 74 5.22 2.08 9.36
C LEU A 74 5.62 1.07 8.29
N ALA A 75 4.70 0.18 7.94
CA ALA A 75 4.86 -0.82 6.90
C ALA A 75 3.70 -0.74 5.90
N GLY A 76 3.96 -1.20 4.68
CA GLY A 76 3.00 -1.13 3.60
C GLY A 76 3.22 -2.18 2.52
N HIS A 77 2.12 -2.50 1.85
CA HIS A 77 1.99 -3.66 0.98
C HIS A 77 1.09 -3.35 -0.22
N ASP A 78 1.68 -3.37 -1.42
CA ASP A 78 0.95 -3.23 -2.67
C ASP A 78 0.41 -4.59 -3.13
N LEU A 79 -0.91 -4.65 -3.32
CA LEU A 79 -1.62 -5.81 -3.83
C LEU A 79 -2.38 -5.43 -5.10
N TRP A 80 -2.61 -6.40 -5.97
CA TRP A 80 -3.32 -6.18 -7.21
C TRP A 80 -4.81 -5.99 -6.96
N LEU A 81 -5.44 -4.99 -7.58
CA LEU A 81 -6.88 -4.77 -7.54
C LEU A 81 -7.36 -4.52 -8.98
N ALA A 82 -8.08 -5.48 -9.56
CA ALA A 82 -8.52 -5.37 -10.96
C ALA A 82 -9.49 -4.21 -11.21
N GLU A 83 -10.14 -3.77 -10.14
CA GLU A 83 -11.13 -2.69 -10.10
C GLU A 83 -10.51 -1.30 -9.95
N SER A 84 -9.17 -1.18 -9.76
CA SER A 84 -8.54 0.13 -9.58
C SER A 84 -8.73 1.02 -10.82
N ASP A 85 -9.21 2.23 -10.57
CA ASP A 85 -9.29 3.31 -11.54
C ASP A 85 -8.75 4.59 -10.92
N TYR A 86 -7.56 5.00 -11.38
CA TYR A 86 -6.86 6.19 -10.91
C TYR A 86 -7.32 7.48 -11.60
N GLY A 87 -8.24 7.38 -12.56
CA GLY A 87 -8.78 8.53 -13.27
C GLY A 87 -7.79 9.17 -14.25
N THR A 88 -8.13 10.37 -14.70
CA THR A 88 -7.25 11.17 -15.57
C THR A 88 -6.29 12.00 -14.73
N TYR A 89 -5.00 11.99 -15.09
CA TYR A 89 -3.99 12.80 -14.41
C TYR A 89 -4.30 14.30 -14.55
N ASP A 90 -4.56 14.95 -13.42
CA ASP A 90 -4.73 16.38 -13.24
C ASP A 90 -3.45 16.97 -12.65
N LYS A 91 -2.74 17.74 -13.48
CA LYS A 91 -1.47 18.40 -13.11
C LYS A 91 -1.59 19.46 -12.02
N SER A 92 -2.81 19.83 -11.62
CA SER A 92 -3.04 20.74 -10.50
C SER A 92 -2.99 20.05 -9.14
N LEU A 93 -3.09 18.72 -9.11
CA LEU A 93 -3.00 17.89 -7.92
C LEU A 93 -1.58 17.30 -7.78
N PRO A 94 -1.11 17.03 -6.55
CA PRO A 94 0.08 16.22 -6.38
C PRO A 94 -0.17 14.82 -6.94
N ALA A 95 0.85 14.24 -7.56
CA ALA A 95 0.78 12.88 -8.06
C ALA A 95 2.02 12.09 -7.66
N LEU A 96 1.88 10.78 -7.62
CA LEU A 96 2.96 9.83 -7.47
C LEU A 96 2.83 8.81 -8.59
N ALA A 97 3.94 8.46 -9.24
CA ALA A 97 3.95 7.24 -10.04
C ALA A 97 3.67 6.06 -9.11
N ILE A 98 2.93 5.09 -9.60
CA ILE A 98 2.59 3.89 -8.83
C ILE A 98 3.84 3.19 -8.28
N SER A 99 4.97 3.32 -8.98
CA SER A 99 6.26 2.77 -8.57
C SER A 99 6.88 3.42 -7.32
N PHE A 100 6.48 4.65 -7.01
CA PHE A 100 6.91 5.41 -5.84
C PHE A 100 5.83 5.52 -4.77
N TRP A 101 4.64 4.99 -4.98
CA TRP A 101 3.50 5.20 -4.08
C TRP A 101 3.81 4.71 -2.66
N LEU A 102 4.15 3.42 -2.50
CA LEU A 102 4.59 2.87 -1.22
C LEU A 102 5.86 3.56 -0.70
N GLN A 103 6.85 3.77 -1.57
CA GLN A 103 8.13 4.35 -1.14
C GLN A 103 7.98 5.77 -0.59
N TYR A 104 7.09 6.58 -1.17
CA TYR A 104 6.79 7.92 -0.68
C TYR A 104 6.23 7.87 0.73
N PHE A 105 5.33 6.93 1.02
CA PHE A 105 4.77 6.76 2.36
C PHE A 105 5.83 6.34 3.37
N LEU A 106 6.63 5.31 3.05
CA LEU A 106 7.72 4.84 3.90
C LEU A 106 8.77 5.94 4.15
N ASP A 107 9.07 6.77 3.15
CA ASP A 107 10.04 7.85 3.25
C ASP A 107 9.56 9.01 4.15
N ASN A 108 8.25 9.27 4.25
CA ASN A 108 7.73 10.55 4.76
C ASN A 108 6.89 10.47 6.03
N PHE A 109 6.29 9.32 6.35
CA PHE A 109 5.33 9.19 7.45
C PHE A 109 5.78 8.20 8.52
N ALA A 110 5.39 8.45 9.77
CA ALA A 110 5.66 7.55 10.88
C ALA A 110 4.46 6.67 11.24
N THR A 111 3.24 7.12 10.93
CA THR A 111 2.00 6.46 11.34
C THR A 111 1.04 6.32 10.18
N VAL A 112 0.13 5.36 10.29
CA VAL A 112 -1.00 5.20 9.35
C VAL A 112 -1.86 6.46 9.35
N ALA A 113 -2.13 7.02 10.53
CA ALA A 113 -2.92 8.24 10.69
C ALA A 113 -2.34 9.44 9.93
N ASP A 114 -1.02 9.66 9.99
CA ASP A 114 -0.36 10.75 9.26
C ASP A 114 -0.47 10.53 7.74
N THR A 115 -0.29 9.29 7.29
CA THR A 115 -0.40 8.92 5.87
C THR A 115 -1.82 9.19 5.37
N VAL A 116 -2.84 8.72 6.10
CA VAL A 116 -4.25 8.93 5.77
C VAL A 116 -4.62 10.41 5.78
N ALA A 117 -4.14 11.18 6.76
CA ALA A 117 -4.40 12.62 6.82
C ALA A 117 -3.85 13.34 5.59
N TRP A 118 -2.62 13.00 5.16
CA TRP A 118 -2.01 13.59 3.99
C TRP A 118 -2.77 13.25 2.70
N VAL A 119 -3.17 11.99 2.51
CA VAL A 119 -3.97 11.60 1.32
C VAL A 119 -5.28 12.38 1.26
N ARG A 120 -5.98 12.52 2.40
CA ARG A 120 -7.21 13.32 2.49
C ARG A 120 -7.00 14.81 2.22
N GLU A 121 -5.92 15.39 2.72
CA GLU A 121 -5.62 16.81 2.57
C GLU A 121 -5.24 17.16 1.12
N THR A 122 -4.45 16.30 0.50
CA THR A 122 -3.83 16.57 -0.80
C THR A 122 -4.63 16.09 -2.00
N ASN A 123 -5.53 15.12 -1.78
CA ASN A 123 -6.17 14.36 -2.84
C ASN A 123 -5.17 13.86 -3.89
N VAL A 124 -4.02 13.36 -3.43
CA VAL A 124 -2.93 12.89 -4.30
C VAL A 124 -3.48 11.90 -5.34
N GLN A 125 -2.98 11.98 -6.56
CA GLN A 125 -3.25 10.99 -7.60
C GLN A 125 -2.13 9.96 -7.69
N VAL A 126 -2.49 8.73 -8.06
CA VAL A 126 -1.51 7.69 -8.42
C VAL A 126 -1.52 7.51 -9.92
N VAL A 127 -0.36 7.60 -10.56
CA VAL A 127 -0.24 7.46 -12.01
C VAL A 127 0.27 6.05 -12.33
N PRO A 128 -0.53 5.20 -13.01
CA PRO A 128 -0.13 3.83 -13.28
C PRO A 128 1.04 3.76 -14.25
N LEU A 129 1.85 2.71 -14.10
CA LEU A 129 2.92 2.36 -15.01
C LEU A 129 2.47 1.21 -15.91
N THR A 130 2.80 1.31 -17.21
CA THR A 130 2.70 0.18 -18.14
C THR A 130 4.03 -0.56 -18.17
N ASP A 131 4.01 -1.87 -17.93
CA ASP A 131 5.17 -2.72 -18.18
C ASP A 131 5.48 -2.71 -19.69
N PRO A 132 6.63 -2.16 -20.11
CA PRO A 132 6.95 -2.04 -21.53
C PRO A 132 7.21 -3.39 -22.21
N SER A 133 7.43 -4.46 -21.44
CA SER A 133 7.70 -5.80 -21.96
C SER A 133 6.43 -6.61 -22.23
N THR A 134 5.35 -6.35 -21.48
CA THR A 134 4.09 -7.10 -21.57
C THR A 134 2.90 -6.26 -22.02
N GLY A 135 2.97 -4.93 -21.85
CA GLY A 135 1.84 -4.02 -22.03
C GLY A 135 0.84 -4.05 -20.87
N GLU A 136 1.11 -4.82 -19.81
CA GLU A 136 0.26 -4.89 -18.62
C GLU A 136 0.34 -3.57 -17.85
N VAL A 137 -0.81 -3.03 -17.44
CA VAL A 137 -0.90 -1.81 -16.65
C VAL A 137 -1.05 -2.21 -15.19
N ALA A 138 -0.20 -1.68 -14.33
CA ALA A 138 -0.27 -1.98 -12.89
C ALA A 138 -1.53 -1.36 -12.27
N VAL A 139 -2.42 -2.22 -11.78
CA VAL A 139 -3.64 -1.86 -11.05
C VAL A 139 -3.56 -2.45 -9.65
N LEU A 140 -3.36 -1.58 -8.65
CA LEU A 140 -2.99 -1.92 -7.30
C LEU A 140 -3.85 -1.13 -6.30
N HIS A 141 -3.88 -1.63 -5.08
CA HIS A 141 -4.24 -0.90 -3.87
C HIS A 141 -3.17 -1.17 -2.80
N ILE A 142 -3.14 -0.34 -1.76
CA ILE A 142 -2.11 -0.41 -0.72
C ILE A 142 -2.75 -0.67 0.65
N ALA A 143 -2.23 -1.65 1.37
CA ALA A 143 -2.47 -1.82 2.80
C ALA A 143 -1.30 -1.21 3.58
N LEU A 144 -1.62 -0.58 4.71
CA LEU A 144 -0.68 0.04 5.61
C LEU A 144 -0.94 -0.43 7.04
N GLU A 145 0.12 -0.59 7.82
CA GLU A 145 0.06 -0.76 9.27
C GLU A 145 1.21 -0.02 9.95
N ASP A 146 1.05 0.30 11.23
CA ASP A 146 2.12 0.88 12.02
C ASP A 146 2.37 0.13 13.34
N ALA A 147 3.43 0.53 14.05
CA ALA A 147 3.85 -0.07 15.32
C ALA A 147 2.79 0.00 16.43
N SER A 148 1.74 0.81 16.29
CA SER A 148 0.62 0.81 17.23
C SER A 148 -0.38 -0.32 16.96
N GLY A 149 -0.36 -0.91 15.76
CA GLY A 149 -1.38 -1.83 15.26
C GLY A 149 -2.54 -1.13 14.55
N ASP A 150 -2.38 0.15 14.18
CA ASP A 150 -3.29 0.85 13.28
C ASP A 150 -3.20 0.26 11.86
N SER A 151 -4.29 0.36 11.09
CA SER A 151 -4.37 -0.24 9.76
C SER A 151 -5.23 0.60 8.82
N ALA A 152 -4.75 0.78 7.58
CA ALA A 152 -5.54 1.39 6.52
C ALA A 152 -5.36 0.66 5.20
N ILE A 153 -6.42 0.69 4.38
CA ILE A 153 -6.41 0.29 2.98
C ILE A 153 -6.75 1.54 2.17
N ILE A 154 -5.98 1.80 1.12
CA ILE A 154 -6.23 2.89 0.18
C ILE A 154 -6.36 2.31 -1.23
N GLU A 155 -7.53 2.51 -1.82
CA GLU A 155 -7.88 2.09 -3.17
C GLU A 155 -8.15 3.34 -4.02
N TYR A 156 -8.01 3.25 -5.34
CA TYR A 156 -8.49 4.29 -6.24
C TYR A 156 -9.63 3.74 -7.06
N VAL A 157 -10.81 4.35 -6.94
CA VAL A 157 -12.03 3.90 -7.62
C VAL A 157 -12.71 5.13 -8.21
N ASN A 158 -13.03 5.07 -9.51
CA ASN A 158 -13.57 6.21 -10.27
C ASN A 158 -12.69 7.48 -10.20
N GLY A 159 -11.37 7.32 -10.11
CA GLY A 159 -10.42 8.42 -10.11
C GLY A 159 -10.15 9.09 -8.77
N GLU A 160 -10.75 8.60 -7.68
CA GLU A 160 -10.60 9.19 -6.35
C GLU A 160 -10.08 8.17 -5.32
N PRO A 161 -9.31 8.62 -4.32
CA PRO A 161 -8.86 7.74 -3.24
C PRO A 161 -10.05 7.36 -2.33
N VAL A 162 -10.26 6.07 -2.16
CA VAL A 162 -11.18 5.47 -1.19
C VAL A 162 -10.35 4.91 -0.04
N ILE A 163 -10.57 5.44 1.17
CA ILE A 163 -9.76 5.13 2.35
C ILE A 163 -10.60 4.37 3.37
N HIS A 164 -10.16 3.16 3.70
CA HIS A 164 -10.66 2.36 4.82
C HIS A 164 -9.64 2.42 5.95
N HIS A 165 -9.96 3.11 7.05
CA HIS A 165 -9.03 3.29 8.17
C HIS A 165 -9.66 2.78 9.48
N SER A 166 -9.13 1.67 9.99
CA SER A 166 -9.51 1.08 11.28
C SER A 166 -8.51 -0.03 11.65
N ARG A 167 -8.21 -0.15 12.95
CA ARG A 167 -7.47 -1.27 13.54
C ARG A 167 -8.12 -2.64 13.29
N ASP A 168 -9.42 -2.66 12.97
CA ASP A 168 -10.15 -3.90 12.68
C ASP A 168 -9.88 -4.44 11.27
N TYR A 169 -9.31 -3.62 10.38
CA TYR A 169 -9.02 -3.98 8.99
C TYR A 169 -7.70 -4.76 8.89
N ARG A 170 -7.76 -6.01 9.36
CA ARG A 170 -6.59 -6.88 9.55
C ARG A 170 -6.22 -7.69 8.32
N VAL A 171 -7.21 -8.03 7.49
CA VAL A 171 -7.02 -8.85 6.28
C VAL A 171 -7.36 -8.01 5.07
N MET A 172 -6.55 -8.12 4.02
CA MET A 172 -6.82 -7.57 2.68
C MET A 172 -6.38 -8.57 1.62
N THR A 173 -7.21 -8.78 0.60
CA THR A 173 -6.89 -9.55 -0.61
C THR A 173 -6.97 -8.65 -1.84
N ASN A 174 -6.80 -9.22 -3.03
CA ASN A 174 -6.82 -8.48 -4.28
C ASN A 174 -8.18 -7.87 -4.66
N SER A 175 -9.15 -8.71 -4.99
CA SER A 175 -10.46 -8.30 -5.52
C SER A 175 -11.57 -9.03 -4.75
N PRO A 176 -12.76 -8.42 -4.60
CA PRO A 176 -13.17 -7.11 -5.11
C PRO A 176 -12.62 -5.93 -4.26
N THR A 177 -13.15 -4.72 -4.46
CA THR A 177 -12.90 -3.55 -3.58
C THR A 177 -13.14 -3.89 -2.11
N TYR A 178 -12.44 -3.19 -1.20
CA TYR A 178 -12.39 -3.58 0.20
C TYR A 178 -13.75 -3.52 0.91
N ASP A 179 -14.62 -2.57 0.54
CA ASP A 179 -16.00 -2.51 1.02
C ASP A 179 -16.79 -3.81 0.71
N GLN A 180 -16.60 -4.37 -0.48
CA GLN A 180 -17.19 -5.63 -0.89
C GLN A 180 -16.51 -6.82 -0.20
N GLN A 181 -15.19 -6.78 0.04
CA GLN A 181 -14.52 -7.80 0.85
C GLN A 181 -15.10 -7.85 2.27
N LEU A 182 -15.36 -6.69 2.89
CA LEU A 182 -16.01 -6.60 4.20
C LEU A 182 -17.45 -7.14 4.19
N GLU A 183 -18.21 -6.89 3.11
CA GLU A 183 -19.56 -7.44 2.98
C GLU A 183 -19.55 -8.97 2.80
N LEU A 184 -18.59 -9.50 2.03
CA LEU A 184 -18.40 -10.95 1.90
C LEU A 184 -18.06 -11.58 3.24
N LEU A 185 -17.21 -10.95 4.06
CA LEU A 185 -16.84 -11.46 5.39
C LEU A 185 -18.08 -11.67 6.29
N ARG A 186 -19.05 -10.75 6.24
CA ARG A 186 -20.31 -10.86 7.01
C ARG A 186 -21.11 -12.10 6.67
N GLN A 187 -21.03 -12.59 5.43
CA GLN A 187 -21.73 -13.81 5.00
C GLN A 187 -21.18 -15.08 5.67
N TRP A 188 -19.95 -15.01 6.20
CA TRP A 188 -19.27 -16.11 6.87
C TRP A 188 -19.17 -15.92 8.39
N GLU A 189 -19.79 -14.87 8.95
CA GLU A 189 -19.87 -14.69 10.41
C GLU A 189 -20.52 -15.92 11.07
N GLY A 190 -19.82 -16.49 12.06
CA GLY A 190 -20.23 -17.73 12.75
C GLY A 190 -19.64 -19.02 12.17
N LEU A 191 -18.98 -18.97 11.02
CA LEU A 191 -18.21 -20.09 10.45
C LEU A 191 -16.71 -19.85 10.74
N GLY A 192 -16.19 -20.46 11.80
CA GLY A 192 -14.78 -20.28 12.18
C GLY A 192 -14.38 -20.74 13.59
N GLY A 193 -15.36 -21.15 14.41
CA GLY A 193 -15.14 -21.51 15.81
C GLY A 193 -15.18 -20.29 16.74
N LEU A 194 -15.56 -20.52 18.01
CA LEU A 194 -15.56 -19.47 19.03
C LEU A 194 -14.12 -19.24 19.48
N VAL A 195 -13.64 -18.00 19.35
CA VAL A 195 -12.39 -17.59 20.00
C VAL A 195 -12.68 -17.56 21.50
N HIS A 196 -12.21 -18.56 22.24
CA HIS A 196 -12.22 -18.51 23.69
C HIS A 196 -11.18 -17.47 24.12
N GLY A 197 -11.68 -16.33 24.61
CA GLY A 197 -10.88 -15.30 25.29
C GLY A 197 -10.41 -15.73 26.67
#